data_AF-A0A821MQ07-F1
#
_entry.id   AF-A0A821MQ07-F1
#
_cell.length_a   1.000
_cell.length_b   1.000
_cell.length_c   1.000
_cell.angle_alpha   90.00
_cell.angle_beta   90.00
_cell.angle_gamma   90.00
#
_symmetry.space_group_name_H-M   'P 1'
#
loop_
_entity.id
_entity.type
_entity.pdbx_description
1 polymer ?
#
loop_
_entity_poly.entity_id
_entity_poly.type
_entity_poly.pdbx_seq_one_letter_code
_entity_poly.pdbx_strand_id
1 'polypeptide(L)'
;QQALVAKKAIIKPDQRYNQIMDIINQRNFNNDPYLPALNITVDATEMLKIRARILPPPQITYRKQGNQNVVEQVSLGKWKIRHQFCSTSDINKWGMVYFGAKPDQYIMDILKNFEKQLPFVR
;
A
#
# COMPACT_ATOMS: atom_id res chain seq x y z
N GLN A 1 7.67 2.49 19.73
CA GLN A 1 8.46 1.25 19.51
C GLN A 1 8.23 0.67 18.11
N GLN A 2 6.99 0.46 17.66
CA GLN A 2 6.69 -0.09 16.32
C GLN A 2 7.31 0.70 15.15
N ALA A 3 7.25 2.04 15.19
CA ALA A 3 7.87 2.88 14.15
C ALA A 3 9.39 2.67 14.03
N LEU A 4 10.08 2.39 15.14
CA LEU A 4 11.53 2.13 15.14
C LEU A 4 11.85 0.75 14.55
N VAL A 5 11.03 -0.26 14.85
CA VAL A 5 11.15 -1.60 14.27
C VAL A 5 10.91 -1.53 12.76
N ALA A 6 9.84 -0.85 12.33
CA ALA A 6 9.53 -0.67 10.92
C ALA A 6 10.68 0.04 10.18
N LYS A 7 11.22 1.12 10.76
CA LYS A 7 12.35 1.85 10.16
C LYS A 7 13.59 0.97 9.94
N LYS A 8 13.85 0.01 10.84
CA LYS A 8 14.98 -0.92 10.72
C LYS A 8 14.70 -2.08 9.77
N ALA A 9 13.46 -2.57 9.70
CA ALA A 9 13.10 -3.74 8.89
C ALA A 9 12.71 -3.39 7.44
N ILE A 10 12.26 -2.16 7.16
CA ILE A 10 11.93 -1.71 5.81
C ILE A 10 13.21 -1.32 5.09
N ILE A 11 13.66 -2.18 4.18
CA ILE A 11 14.74 -1.88 3.23
C ILE A 11 14.24 -2.18 1.81
N LYS A 12 14.83 -1.51 0.83
CA LYS A 12 14.43 -1.66 -0.58
C LYS A 12 14.83 -3.05 -1.12
N PRO A 13 14.13 -3.58 -2.14
CA PRO A 13 14.42 -4.90 -2.69
C PRO A 13 15.87 -5.08 -3.18
N ASP A 14 16.45 -4.07 -3.82
CA ASP A 14 17.84 -4.05 -4.28
C ASP A 14 18.83 -4.14 -3.11
N GLN A 15 18.58 -3.37 -2.04
CA GLN A 15 19.40 -3.41 -0.82
C GLN A 15 19.29 -4.76 -0.12
N ARG A 16 18.08 -5.33 -0.05
CA ARG A 16 17.86 -6.65 0.52
C ARG A 16 18.55 -7.74 -0.27
N TYR A 17 18.48 -7.68 -1.60
CA TYR A 17 19.17 -8.60 -2.50
C TYR A 17 20.68 -8.61 -2.23
N ASN A 18 21.31 -7.43 -2.20
CA ASN A 18 22.74 -7.30 -1.94
C ASN A 18 23.12 -7.85 -0.56
N GLN A 19 22.35 -7.52 0.49
CA GLN A 19 22.60 -8.04 1.83
C GLN A 19 22.54 -9.57 1.89
N ILE A 20 21.57 -10.19 1.21
CA ILE A 20 21.47 -11.64 1.14
C ILE A 20 22.69 -12.22 0.42
N MET A 21 23.08 -11.62 -0.71
CA MET A 21 24.23 -12.09 -1.49
C MET A 21 25.55 -11.95 -0.71
N ASP A 22 25.73 -10.86 0.03
CA ASP A 22 26.88 -10.64 0.90
C ASP A 22 26.95 -11.71 2.00
N ILE A 23 25.82 -12.05 2.62
CA ILE A 23 25.74 -13.12 3.63
C ILE A 23 26.10 -14.47 3.00
N ILE A 24 25.58 -14.78 1.82
CA ILE A 24 25.87 -16.03 1.10
C ILE A 24 27.37 -16.13 0.78
N ASN A 25 27.96 -15.04 0.27
CA ASN A 25 29.39 -14.96 -0.03
C ASN A 25 30.25 -15.15 1.23
N GLN A 26 29.87 -14.51 2.34
CA GLN A 26 30.57 -14.67 3.63
C GLN A 26 30.42 -16.06 4.22
N ARG A 27 29.27 -16.71 4.04
CA ARG A 27 29.03 -18.09 4.51
C ARG A 27 29.87 -19.10 3.75
N ASN A 28 30.15 -18.84 2.46
CA ASN A 28 31.01 -19.65 1.62
C ASN A 28 30.67 -21.16 1.74
N PHE A 29 29.44 -21.51 1.37
CA PHE A 29 28.89 -22.87 1.52
C PHE A 29 29.78 -23.97 0.91
N ASN A 30 30.58 -23.64 -0.11
CA ASN A 30 31.53 -24.59 -0.72
C ASN A 30 32.61 -25.10 0.26
N ASN A 31 32.88 -24.35 1.32
CA ASN A 31 33.86 -24.73 2.35
C ASN A 31 33.20 -25.40 3.58
N ASP A 32 31.88 -25.60 3.59
CA ASP A 32 31.20 -26.28 4.69
C ASP A 32 31.43 -27.81 4.59
N PRO A 33 32.11 -28.43 5.55
CA PRO A 33 32.44 -29.86 5.50
C PRO A 33 31.22 -30.78 5.66
N TYR A 34 30.10 -30.27 6.18
CA TYR A 34 28.90 -31.07 6.40
C TYR A 34 28.07 -31.24 5.11
N LEU A 35 28.12 -30.28 4.18
CA LEU A 35 27.33 -30.36 2.95
C LEU A 35 27.73 -31.54 2.05
N PRO A 36 29.03 -31.80 1.80
CA PRO A 36 29.46 -33.00 1.09
C PRO A 36 29.08 -34.30 1.82
N ALA A 37 29.19 -34.32 3.15
CA ALA A 37 28.83 -35.50 3.96
C ALA A 37 27.34 -35.84 3.86
N LEU A 38 26.49 -34.85 3.56
CA LEU A 38 25.06 -35.01 3.35
C LEU A 38 24.67 -35.10 1.86
N ASN A 39 25.63 -35.12 0.94
CA ASN A 39 25.42 -35.05 -0.51
C ASN A 39 24.59 -33.84 -0.96
N ILE A 40 24.77 -32.69 -0.32
CA ILE A 40 24.09 -31.43 -0.65
C ILE A 40 25.07 -30.51 -1.37
N THR A 41 24.61 -29.89 -2.46
CA THR A 41 25.31 -28.81 -3.15
C THR A 41 24.45 -27.55 -3.14
N VAL A 42 25.08 -26.39 -2.96
CA VAL A 42 24.40 -25.09 -2.93
C VAL A 42 24.97 -24.24 -4.04
N ASP A 43 24.14 -23.88 -5.03
CA ASP A 43 24.50 -22.84 -5.97
C ASP A 43 24.33 -21.48 -5.30
N ALA A 44 25.47 -20.93 -4.86
CA ALA A 44 25.58 -19.70 -4.11
C ALA A 44 25.92 -18.48 -5.00
N THR A 45 25.98 -18.65 -6.33
CA THR A 45 26.48 -17.62 -7.25
C THR A 45 25.41 -16.63 -7.69
N GLU A 46 24.16 -17.07 -7.81
CA GLU A 46 23.03 -16.22 -8.13
C GLU A 46 21.71 -16.73 -7.55
N MET A 47 20.75 -15.82 -7.35
CA MET A 47 19.39 -16.21 -7.01
C MET A 47 18.68 -16.82 -8.22
N LEU A 48 17.79 -17.78 -7.97
CA LEU A 48 16.98 -18.42 -8.98
C LEU A 48 16.16 -17.40 -9.79
N LYS A 49 16.33 -17.42 -11.12
CA LYS A 49 15.57 -16.59 -12.07
C LYS A 49 14.28 -17.29 -12.48
N ILE A 50 13.15 -16.63 -12.26
CA ILE A 50 11.82 -17.17 -12.58
C ILE A 50 11.14 -16.28 -13.61
N ARG A 51 10.50 -16.88 -14.62
CA ARG A 51 9.68 -16.14 -15.59
C ARG A 51 8.35 -15.73 -14.94
N ALA A 52 8.22 -14.44 -14.63
CA ALA A 52 6.98 -13.88 -14.12
C ALA A 52 6.08 -13.34 -15.26
N ARG A 53 4.79 -13.14 -14.96
CA ARG A 53 3.86 -12.42 -15.83
C ARG A 53 3.36 -11.17 -15.12
N ILE A 54 3.29 -10.06 -15.87
CA ILE A 54 2.66 -8.83 -15.40
C ILE A 54 1.27 -8.78 -16.03
N LEU A 55 0.23 -8.80 -15.21
CA LEU A 55 -1.13 -8.65 -15.69
C LEU A 55 -1.41 -7.17 -16.00
N PRO A 56 -2.18 -6.87 -17.06
CA PRO A 56 -2.58 -5.51 -17.35
C PRO A 56 -3.39 -4.95 -16.18
N PRO A 57 -3.27 -3.65 -15.87
CA PRO A 57 -4.05 -3.03 -14.80
C PRO A 57 -5.55 -3.08 -15.15
N PRO A 58 -6.42 -3.32 -14.15
CA PRO A 58 -7.86 -3.22 -14.35
C PRO A 58 -8.27 -1.75 -14.53
N GLN A 59 -9.45 -1.55 -15.12
CA GLN A 59 -10.10 -0.24 -15.15
C GLN A 59 -11.04 -0.11 -13.94
N ILE A 60 -11.03 1.06 -13.30
CA ILE A 60 -11.96 1.38 -12.21
C ILE A 60 -13.15 2.14 -12.80
N THR A 61 -14.34 1.58 -12.64
CA THR A 61 -15.58 2.23 -13.09
C THR A 61 -16.24 2.95 -11.92
N TYR A 62 -16.69 4.18 -12.17
CA TYR A 62 -17.47 5.01 -11.24
C TYR A 62 -18.92 5.14 -11.70
N ARG A 63 -19.73 5.87 -10.92
CA ARG A 63 -21.12 6.18 -11.29
C ARG A 63 -21.17 6.80 -12.68
N LYS A 64 -22.13 6.35 -13.49
CA LYS A 64 -22.40 6.94 -14.81
C LYS A 64 -22.78 8.41 -14.68
N GLN A 65 -22.26 9.24 -15.57
CA GLN A 65 -22.68 10.63 -15.74
C GLN A 65 -23.57 10.71 -16.98
N GLY A 66 -24.89 10.78 -16.77
CA GLY A 66 -25.86 10.56 -17.85
C GLY A 66 -25.72 9.16 -18.45
N ASN A 67 -25.51 9.08 -19.77
CA ASN A 67 -25.32 7.82 -20.50
C ASN A 67 -23.84 7.39 -20.63
N GLN A 68 -22.89 8.16 -20.08
CA GLN A 68 -21.46 7.88 -20.22
C GLN A 68 -20.89 7.15 -18.99
N ASN A 69 -20.09 6.12 -19.25
CA ASN A 69 -19.29 5.45 -18.22
C ASN A 69 -18.11 6.34 -17.84
N VAL A 70 -17.88 6.50 -16.54
CA VAL A 70 -16.71 7.20 -16.02
C VAL A 70 -15.70 6.13 -15.59
N VAL A 71 -14.54 6.08 -16.25
CA VAL A 71 -13.50 5.09 -16.00
C VAL A 71 -12.17 5.75 -15.64
N GLU A 72 -11.45 5.16 -14.69
CA GLU A 72 -10.11 5.60 -14.28
C GLU A 72 -9.09 4.49 -14.53
N GLN A 73 -7.94 4.88 -15.08
CA GLN A 73 -6.82 3.96 -15.31
C GLN A 73 -5.98 3.84 -14.04
N VAL A 74 -5.76 2.60 -13.61
CA VAL A 74 -4.93 2.29 -12.43
C VAL A 74 -3.46 2.36 -12.82
N SER A 75 -2.66 3.07 -12.03
CA SER A 75 -1.20 3.11 -12.19
C SER A 75 -0.54 2.37 -11.03
N LEU A 76 0.18 1.28 -11.32
CA LEU A 76 0.89 0.46 -10.32
C LEU A 76 0.00 0.04 -9.14
N GLY A 77 -1.25 -0.37 -9.42
CA GLY A 77 -2.22 -0.76 -8.40
C GLY A 77 -2.77 0.40 -7.56
N LYS A 78 -2.49 1.66 -7.92
CA LYS A 78 -2.94 2.85 -7.21
C LYS A 78 -3.84 3.70 -8.11
N TRP A 79 -4.87 4.28 -7.50
CA TRP A 79 -5.76 5.28 -8.11
C TRP A 79 -6.22 6.26 -7.02
N LYS A 80 -6.79 7.39 -7.41
CA LYS A 80 -7.35 8.38 -6.46
C LYS A 80 -8.84 8.48 -6.68
N ILE A 81 -9.63 8.58 -5.61
CA ILE A 81 -11.06 8.81 -5.76
C ILE A 81 -11.28 10.22 -6.31
N ARG A 82 -11.73 10.32 -7.56
CA ARG A 82 -11.99 11.59 -8.26
C ARG A 82 -13.44 11.76 -8.72
N HIS A 83 -14.22 10.67 -8.70
CA HIS A 83 -15.58 10.63 -9.24
C HIS A 83 -16.55 10.04 -8.21
N GLN A 84 -17.85 10.15 -8.49
CA GLN A 84 -18.90 9.67 -7.59
C GLN A 84 -18.89 8.13 -7.49
N PHE A 85 -19.12 7.62 -6.27
CA PHE A 85 -19.25 6.19 -6.02
C PHE A 85 -20.42 5.58 -6.80
N CYS A 86 -20.24 4.34 -7.28
CA CYS A 86 -21.26 3.62 -8.06
C CYS A 86 -22.60 3.48 -7.33
N SER A 87 -22.55 3.26 -6.02
CA SER A 87 -23.70 3.24 -5.12
C SER A 87 -23.41 4.14 -3.93
N THR A 88 -24.38 4.97 -3.57
CA THR A 88 -24.33 5.85 -2.40
C THR A 88 -25.58 5.63 -1.58
N SER A 89 -25.45 5.68 -0.26
CA SER A 89 -26.59 5.81 0.66
C SER A 89 -26.73 7.26 1.07
N ASP A 90 -27.96 7.69 1.31
CA ASP A 90 -28.24 9.05 1.78
C ASP A 90 -27.94 9.16 3.28
N ILE A 91 -27.33 10.28 3.69
CA ILE A 91 -26.98 10.55 5.09
C ILE A 91 -28.11 11.39 5.70
N ASN A 92 -29.17 10.75 6.20
CA ASN A 92 -30.35 11.49 6.67
C ASN A 92 -30.18 12.11 8.06
N LYS A 93 -29.28 11.55 8.87
CA LYS A 93 -29.00 12.00 10.23
C LYS A 93 -27.51 11.89 10.49
N TRP A 94 -26.92 12.97 10.99
CA TRP A 94 -25.53 12.99 11.40
C TRP A 94 -25.38 13.91 12.61
N GLY A 95 -24.29 13.73 13.35
CA GLY A 95 -23.94 14.54 14.50
C GLY A 95 -22.45 14.45 14.72
N MET A 96 -21.91 15.41 15.45
CA MET A 96 -20.48 15.55 15.63
C MET A 96 -20.19 15.85 17.10
N VAL A 97 -19.31 15.06 17.68
CA VAL A 97 -18.94 15.14 19.08
C VAL A 97 -17.46 15.48 19.16
N TYR A 98 -17.15 16.59 19.83
CA TYR A 98 -15.80 17.04 20.06
C TYR A 98 -15.36 16.69 21.47
N PHE A 99 -14.27 15.92 21.58
CA PHE A 99 -13.66 15.55 22.85
C PHE A 99 -12.45 16.45 23.12
N GLY A 100 -12.70 17.56 23.82
CA GLY A 100 -11.68 18.53 24.23
C GLY A 100 -12.28 19.56 25.17
N ALA A 101 -11.44 20.40 25.78
CA ALA A 101 -11.90 21.37 26.78
C ALA A 101 -12.87 22.40 26.16
N LYS A 102 -12.41 23.15 25.15
CA LYS A 102 -13.23 24.09 24.37
C LYS A 102 -12.65 24.17 22.96
N PRO A 103 -13.46 24.01 21.90
CA PRO A 103 -12.97 24.18 20.53
C PRO A 103 -12.55 25.65 20.33
N ASP A 104 -11.35 25.85 19.80
CA ASP A 104 -10.90 27.16 19.35
C ASP A 104 -11.51 27.49 17.97
N GLN A 105 -11.23 28.69 17.47
CA GLN A 105 -11.76 29.15 16.19
C GLN A 105 -11.31 28.25 15.02
N TYR A 106 -10.08 27.74 15.07
CA TYR A 106 -9.53 26.88 14.03
C TYR A 106 -10.29 25.55 13.93
N ILE A 107 -10.54 24.91 15.08
CA ILE A 107 -11.36 23.71 15.15
C ILE A 107 -12.76 24.01 14.64
N MET A 108 -13.39 25.10 15.08
CA MET A 108 -14.73 25.48 14.59
C MET A 108 -14.77 25.68 13.06
N ASP A 109 -13.72 26.24 12.47
CA ASP A 109 -13.63 26.44 11.03
C ASP A 109 -13.47 25.10 10.27
N ILE A 110 -12.70 24.15 10.81
CA ILE A 110 -12.62 22.79 10.26
C ILE A 110 -13.97 22.10 10.29
N LEU A 111 -14.68 22.19 11.41
CA LEU A 111 -15.97 21.51 11.58
C LEU A 111 -17.02 22.08 10.62
N LYS A 112 -17.07 23.40 10.44
CA LYS A 112 -17.92 24.06 9.45
C LYS A 112 -17.52 23.70 8.02
N ASN A 113 -16.23 23.55 7.73
CA ASN A 113 -15.78 23.12 6.41
C ASN A 113 -16.19 21.67 6.13
N PHE A 114 -16.09 20.78 7.13
CA PHE A 114 -16.57 19.42 7.01
C PHE A 114 -18.09 19.36 6.76
N GLU A 115 -18.88 20.13 7.50
CA GLU A 115 -20.32 20.24 7.28
C GLU A 115 -20.66 20.67 5.84
N LYS A 116 -19.93 21.65 5.29
CA LYS A 116 -20.10 22.08 3.88
C LYS A 116 -19.74 21.01 2.86
N GLN A 117 -18.88 20.04 3.22
CA GLN A 117 -18.48 18.95 2.35
C GLN A 117 -19.42 17.74 2.45
N LEU A 118 -20.30 17.70 3.45
CA LEU A 118 -21.31 16.65 3.51
C LEU A 118 -22.26 16.79 2.31
N PRO A 119 -22.57 15.69 1.62
CA PRO A 119 -23.51 15.71 0.52
C PRO A 119 -24.86 16.23 1.02
N PHE A 120 -25.50 17.12 0.25
CA PHE A 120 -26.80 17.72 0.60
C PHE A 120 -27.80 16.63 0.99
N VAL A 121 -28.19 16.66 2.24
CA VAL A 121 -29.28 15.85 2.79
C VAL A 121 -30.57 16.56 2.39
N ARG A 122 -31.43 15.91 1.61
CA ARG A 122 -32.80 16.39 1.37
C ARG A 122 -33.71 15.96 2.51
#